data_AF-A0A556PDM6-F1
#
_entry.id   AF-A0A556PDM6-F1
#
_cell.length_a   1.000
_cell.length_b   1.000
_cell.length_c   1.000
_cell.angle_alpha   90.00
_cell.angle_beta   90.00
_cell.angle_gamma   90.00
#
_symmetry.space_group_name_H-M   'P 1'
#
loop_
_entity.id
_entity.type
_entity.pdbx_description
1 polymer ?
#
loop_
_entity_poly.entity_id
_entity_poly.type
_entity_poly.pdbx_seq_one_letter_code
_entity_poly.pdbx_strand_id
1 'polypeptide(L)' 'MHGYDMGGFFGWGFIQLILIILLITFLFWVFNSSENKTKPSEDQSIKILNERLARGEITEEEYDRLKRKINS' A
#
# COMPACT_ATOMS: atom_id res chain seq x y z
N MET A 1 -27.89 -21.66 -43.88
CA MET A 1 -26.45 -21.71 -43.56
C MET A 1 -26.12 -20.39 -42.88
N HIS A 2 -26.08 -20.39 -41.54
CA HIS A 2 -25.90 -19.17 -40.75
C HIS A 2 -24.42 -18.79 -40.73
N GLY A 3 -24.05 -17.87 -41.63
CA GLY A 3 -22.88 -17.02 -41.42
C GLY A 3 -23.23 -15.91 -40.42
N TYR A 4 -22.20 -15.22 -39.95
CA TYR A 4 -22.26 -14.03 -39.08
C TYR A 4 -22.37 -14.29 -37.57
N ASP A 5 -21.35 -14.93 -36.97
CA ASP A 5 -21.02 -14.73 -35.55
C ASP A 5 -19.51 -14.65 -35.26
N MET A 6 -18.70 -14.37 -36.29
CA MET A 6 -17.25 -14.14 -36.17
C MET A 6 -16.90 -12.68 -35.79
N GLY A 7 -17.86 -11.90 -35.29
CA GLY A 7 -17.66 -10.52 -34.82
C GLY A 7 -17.97 -10.29 -33.34
N GLY A 8 -18.82 -11.13 -32.73
CA GLY A 8 -19.22 -10.99 -31.33
C GLY A 8 -18.09 -11.33 -30.34
N PHE A 9 -17.26 -12.31 -30.67
CA PHE A 9 -16.16 -12.74 -29.80
C PHE A 9 -14.98 -11.74 -29.78
N PHE A 10 -14.70 -11.11 -30.93
CA PHE A 10 -13.60 -10.15 -31.06
C PHE A 10 -13.97 -8.73 -30.60
N GLY A 11 -15.24 -8.32 -30.65
CA GLY A 11 -15.65 -7.01 -30.13
C GLY A 11 -15.94 -7.04 -28.64
N TRP A 12 -16.83 -7.95 -28.21
CA TRP A 12 -17.29 -8.02 -26.82
C TRP A 12 -16.27 -8.71 -25.91
N GLY A 13 -15.64 -9.79 -26.38
CA GLY A 13 -14.61 -10.50 -25.61
C GLY A 13 -13.37 -9.65 -25.35
N PHE A 14 -12.99 -8.80 -26.31
CA PHE A 14 -11.81 -7.93 -26.18
C PHE A 14 -12.05 -6.79 -25.20
N ILE A 15 -13.25 -6.19 -25.23
CA ILE A 15 -13.67 -5.19 -24.22
C ILE A 15 -13.70 -5.82 -22.82
N GLN A 16 -14.22 -7.04 -22.69
CA GLN A 16 -14.26 -7.76 -21.42
C GLN A 16 -12.85 -8.03 -20.86
N LEU A 17 -11.92 -8.43 -21.72
CA LEU A 17 -10.51 -8.65 -21.33
C LEU A 17 -9.84 -7.36 -20.85
N ILE A 18 -10.07 -6.24 -21.54
CA ILE A 18 -9.53 -4.93 -21.13
C ILE A 18 -10.08 -4.53 -19.76
N LEU A 19 -11.38 -4.73 -19.51
CA LEU A 19 -12.00 -4.43 -18.20
C LEU A 19 -11.40 -5.26 -17.07
N ILE A 20 -11.14 -6.55 -17.30
CA ILE A 20 -10.50 -7.44 -16.31
C ILE A 20 -9.08 -6.97 -16.00
N ILE A 21 -8.28 -6.65 -17.03
CA ILE A 21 -6.90 -6.16 -16.87
C ILE A 21 -6.89 -4.81 -16.12
N LEU A 22 -7.81 -3.92 -16.44
CA LEU A 22 -7.97 -2.64 -15.76
C LEU A 22 -8.30 -2.84 -14.28
N LEU A 23 -9.24 -3.73 -13.96
CA LEU A 23 -9.65 -4.04 -12.60
C LEU A 23 -8.48 -4.60 -11.77
N ILE A 24 -7.73 -5.55 -12.33
CA ILE A 24 -6.56 -6.14 -11.65
C ILE A 24 -5.48 -5.08 -11.43
N THR A 25 -5.18 -4.27 -12.45
CA THR A 25 -4.20 -3.17 -12.34
C THR A 25 -4.63 -2.14 -11.31
N PHE A 26 -5.92 -1.80 -11.26
CA PHE A 26 -6.48 -0.87 -10.27
C PHE A 26 -6.38 -1.41 -8.85
N LEU A 27 -6.76 -2.67 -8.63
CA LEU A 27 -6.60 -3.35 -7.34
C LEU A 27 -5.12 -3.36 -6.92
N PHE A 28 -4.23 -3.77 -7.83
CA PHE A 28 -2.79 -3.79 -7.56
C PHE A 28 -2.26 -2.38 -7.26
N TRP A 29 -2.69 -1.35 -7.97
CA TRP A 29 -2.29 0.04 -7.71
C TRP A 29 -2.80 0.56 -6.36
N VAL A 30 -4.01 0.20 -5.95
CA VAL A 30 -4.56 0.56 -4.63
C VAL A 30 -3.81 -0.16 -3.51
N PHE A 31 -3.55 -1.46 -3.63
CA PHE A 31 -2.82 -2.22 -2.62
C PHE A 31 -1.32 -1.87 -2.60
N ASN A 32 -0.70 -1.64 -3.76
CA ASN A 32 0.71 -1.27 -3.88
C ASN A 32 0.94 0.23 -3.61
N SER A 33 -0.08 1.08 -3.65
CA SER A 33 -0.01 2.45 -3.08
C SER A 33 -0.04 2.42 -1.56
N SER A 34 -0.37 1.30 -0.92
CA SER A 34 -0.14 1.11 0.52
C SER A 34 1.31 0.70 0.85
N GLU A 35 2.12 0.35 -0.17
CA GLU A 35 3.59 0.46 -0.11
C GLU A 35 4.05 1.86 -0.48
N ASN A 36 3.26 2.88 -0.09
CA ASN A 36 3.89 4.09 0.37
C ASN A 36 4.92 3.64 1.42
N LYS A 37 6.19 3.67 1.01
CA LYS A 37 7.29 4.06 1.86
C LYS A 37 6.98 5.46 2.39
N THR A 38 5.90 5.59 3.15
CA THR A 38 5.71 6.66 4.10
C THR A 38 6.96 6.56 4.93
N LYS A 39 7.87 7.52 4.73
CA LYS A 39 8.80 7.95 5.76
C LYS A 39 8.07 7.74 7.08
N PRO A 40 8.63 6.94 8.02
CA PRO A 40 7.91 6.62 9.24
C PRO A 40 7.39 7.95 9.77
N SER A 41 6.07 8.09 9.79
CA SER A 41 5.50 9.35 10.23
C SER A 41 6.05 9.61 11.63
N GLU A 42 6.19 10.87 12.00
CA GLU A 42 6.66 11.22 13.34
C GLU A 42 5.92 10.39 14.41
N ASP A 43 4.61 10.21 14.20
CA ASP A 43 3.72 9.37 15.01
C ASP A 43 4.11 7.88 15.04
N GLN A 44 4.46 7.27 13.90
CA GLN A 44 4.96 5.88 13.87
C GLN A 44 6.31 5.73 14.58
N SER A 45 7.21 6.70 14.42
CA SER A 45 8.52 6.69 15.08
C SER A 45 8.38 6.79 16.60
N ILE A 46 7.49 7.68 17.08
CA ILE A 46 7.15 7.82 18.50
C ILE A 46 6.47 6.55 19.04
N LYS A 47 5.59 5.92 18.26
CA LYS A 47 4.93 4.68 18.65
C LYS A 47 5.92 3.54 18.86
N ILE A 48 6.92 3.40 17.99
CA ILE A 48 8.00 2.41 18.15
C ILE A 48 8.83 2.71 19.40
N LEU A 49 9.15 3.98 19.68
CA LEU A 49 9.89 4.35 20.90
C LEU A 49 9.11 3.99 22.17
N ASN A 50 7.80 4.28 22.21
CA ASN A 50 6.96 3.93 23.35
C ASN A 50 6.91 2.42 23.59
N GLU A 51 6.81 1.62 22.53
CA GLU A 51 6.78 0.16 22.63
C GLU A 51 8.09 -0.39 23.20
N ARG A 52 9.23 0.14 22.76
CA ARG A 52 10.55 -0.28 23.25
C ARG A 52 10.80 0.12 24.70
N LEU A 53 10.30 1.29 25.12
CA LEU A 53 10.32 1.71 26.52
C LEU A 53 9.45 0.79 27.39
N ALA A 54 8.25 0.45 26.93
CA ALA A 54 7.34 -0.47 27.64
C ALA A 54 7.91 -1.90 27.76
N ARG A 55 8.69 -2.33 26.76
CA ARG A 55 9.43 -3.60 26.80
C ARG A 55 10.69 -3.54 27.68
N GLY A 56 11.11 -2.35 28.12
CA GLY A 56 12.36 -2.14 28.86
C GLY A 56 13.63 -2.30 28.02
N GLU A 57 13.52 -2.22 26.68
CA GLU A 57 14.67 -2.31 25.77
C GLU A 57 15.51 -1.03 25.72
N ILE A 58 14.90 0.09 26.11
CA ILE A 58 15.55 1.42 26.17
C ILE A 58 15.22 2.07 27.51
N THR A 59 16.11 2.93 27.99
CA THR A 59 15.87 3.71 29.21
C THR A 59 15.05 4.98 28.92
N GLU A 60 14.47 5.59 29.96
CA GLU A 60 13.76 6.88 29.82
C GLU A 60 14.67 7.98 29.24
N GLU A 61 15.96 7.98 29.60
CA GLU A 61 16.94 8.93 29.10
C GLU A 61 17.19 8.78 27.59
N GLU A 62 17.26 7.54 27.10
CA GLU A 62 17.40 7.22 25.68
C GLU A 62 16.13 7.58 24.90
N TYR A 63 14.96 7.26 25.46
CA TYR A 63 13.66 7.64 24.89
C TYR A 63 13.57 9.14 24.65
N ASP A 64 13.92 9.94 25.66
CA ASP A 64 13.86 11.41 25.60
C ASP A 64 14.81 12.00 24.56
N ARG A 65 16.02 11.43 24.45
CA ARG A 65 16.99 11.83 23.43
C ARG A 65 16.48 11.53 22.02
N LEU A 66 15.87 10.37 21.80
CA LEU A 66 15.35 9.96 20.49
C LEU A 66 14.10 10.76 20.12
N LYS A 67 13.20 10.99 21.07
CA LYS A 67 12.00 11.82 20.89
C LYS A 67 12.36 13.25 20.45
N ARG A 68 13.36 13.87 21.08
CA ARG A 68 13.85 15.21 20.69
C ARG A 68 14.46 15.24 19.28
N LYS A 69 15.08 14.15 18.83
CA LYS A 69 15.65 14.06 17.48
C LYS A 69 14.60 13.87 16.38
N ILE A 70 13.46 13.27 16.73
CA ILE A 70 12.36 13.02 15.78
C ILE A 70 11.54 14.29 15.54
N ASN A 71 11.39 15.14 16.55
CA ASN A 71 10.66 16.41 16.49
C ASN A 71 11.58 17.63 16.19
N SER A 72 12.73 17.40 15.54
CA SER A 72 13.72 18.44 15.17
C SER A 72 14.07 18.36 13.70
#